data_AF-A0ABD0YPU5-F1
#
_entry.id   AF-A0ABD0YPU5-F1
#
_cell.length_a   1.000
_cell.length_b   1.000
_cell.length_c   1.000
_cell.angle_alpha   90.00
_cell.angle_beta   90.00
_cell.angle_gamma   90.00
#
_symmetry.space_group_name_H-M   'P 1'
#
loop_
_entity.id
_entity.type
_entity.pdbx_description
1 polymer ?
#
loop_
_entity_poly.entity_id
_entity_poly.type
_entity_poly.pdbx_seq_one_letter_code
_entity_poly.pdbx_strand_id
1 'polypeptide(L)'
;MATSVSEWYSGRSVFITGGTGFIGKVLLEKLLRTCPEIHAVYLLCRPKRGLSPSARVLEFFKLPLFEKIRSECPEVMKKVIAVEGDLTKEDLGIVEDVRRRLESEVSVLINSGASVRLEADLKTAVDHNTTGTLRVLNLATKMIKLEVTFSKS
;
A
#
# COMPACT_ATOMS: atom_id res chain seq x y z
N MET A 1 7.37 -20.12 -21.68
CA MET A 1 6.56 -20.58 -20.54
C MET A 1 5.94 -19.35 -19.90
N ALA A 2 4.68 -19.40 -19.47
CA ALA A 2 4.07 -18.27 -18.76
C ALA A 2 4.69 -18.18 -17.36
N THR A 3 5.22 -17.02 -16.98
CA THR A 3 5.73 -16.76 -15.63
C THR A 3 4.58 -16.84 -14.64
N SER A 4 4.76 -17.56 -13.52
CA SER A 4 3.75 -17.59 -12.46
C SER A 4 3.65 -16.23 -11.76
N VAL A 5 2.51 -15.96 -11.09
CA VAL A 5 2.33 -14.70 -10.34
C VAL A 5 3.42 -14.55 -9.26
N SER A 6 3.78 -15.62 -8.56
CA SER A 6 4.83 -15.59 -7.52
C SER A 6 6.19 -15.21 -8.10
N GLU A 7 6.59 -15.83 -9.21
CA GLU A 7 7.86 -15.52 -9.90
C GLU A 7 7.88 -14.08 -10.41
N TRP A 8 6.76 -13.57 -10.93
CA TRP A 8 6.69 -12.18 -11.37
C TRP A 8 6.86 -11.20 -10.21
N TYR A 9 6.34 -11.49 -9.01
CA TYR A 9 6.53 -10.63 -7.84
C TYR A 9 7.89 -10.80 -7.14
N SER A 10 8.69 -11.81 -7.50
CA SER A 10 10.00 -12.07 -6.88
C SER A 10 10.94 -10.87 -7.00
N GLY A 11 11.53 -10.45 -5.88
CA GLY A 11 12.46 -9.32 -5.78
C GLY A 11 11.84 -7.93 -6.00
N ARG A 12 10.53 -7.84 -6.28
CA ARG A 12 9.83 -6.57 -6.51
C ARG A 12 9.39 -5.94 -5.20
N SER A 13 9.30 -4.60 -5.20
CA SER A 13 8.71 -3.84 -4.10
C SER A 13 7.36 -3.26 -4.51
N VAL A 14 6.36 -3.43 -3.65
CA VAL A 14 4.98 -3.03 -3.92
C VAL A 14 4.59 -1.85 -3.03
N PHE A 15 4.05 -0.78 -3.58
CA PHE A 15 3.43 0.31 -2.81
C PHE A 15 1.91 0.20 -2.89
N ILE A 16 1.25 0.14 -1.73
CA ILE A 16 -0.20 -0.02 -1.61
C ILE A 16 -0.80 1.18 -0.86
N THR A 17 -1.71 1.91 -1.50
CA THR A 17 -2.59 2.86 -0.81
C THR A 17 -3.91 2.17 -0.45
N GLY A 18 -4.57 2.63 0.61
CA GLY A 18 -5.83 2.01 1.07
C GLY A 18 -5.66 0.60 1.64
N GLY A 19 -4.42 0.15 1.89
CA GLY A 19 -4.11 -1.20 2.36
C GLY A 19 -4.65 -1.54 3.75
N THR A 20 -5.04 -0.54 4.54
CA THR A 20 -5.73 -0.74 5.83
C THR A 20 -7.26 -0.88 5.70
N GLY A 21 -7.82 -0.68 4.49
CA GLY A 21 -9.22 -0.93 4.15
C GLY A 21 -9.54 -2.41 4.02
N PHE A 22 -10.79 -2.75 3.72
CA PHE A 22 -11.24 -4.15 3.61
C PHE A 22 -10.50 -4.90 2.48
N ILE A 23 -10.63 -4.41 1.24
CA ILE A 23 -9.98 -5.03 0.06
C ILE A 23 -8.45 -4.97 0.18
N GLY A 24 -7.91 -3.86 0.66
CA GLY A 24 -6.47 -3.68 0.83
C GLY A 24 -5.83 -4.72 1.75
N LYS A 25 -6.50 -5.10 2.84
CA LYS A 25 -6.00 -6.15 3.75
C LYS A 25 -6.01 -7.53 3.10
N VAL A 26 -7.06 -7.86 2.35
CA VAL A 26 -7.17 -9.14 1.64
C VAL A 26 -6.10 -9.25 0.55
N LEU A 27 -5.87 -8.16 -0.20
CA LEU A 27 -4.78 -8.09 -1.16
C LEU A 27 -3.41 -8.28 -0.49
N LEU A 28 -3.16 -7.59 0.62
CA LEU A 28 -1.91 -7.71 1.37
C LEU A 28 -1.69 -9.15 1.86
N GLU A 29 -2.69 -9.77 2.48
CA GLU A 29 -2.64 -11.19 2.89
C GLU A 29 -2.28 -12.09 1.71
N LYS A 30 -3.01 -11.94 0.59
CA LYS A 30 -2.81 -12.78 -0.59
C LYS A 30 -1.40 -12.65 -1.15
N LEU A 31 -0.91 -11.41 -1.32
CA LEU A 31 0.44 -11.14 -1.81
C LEU A 31 1.50 -11.78 -0.91
N LEU A 32 1.41 -11.55 0.40
CA LEU A 32 2.36 -12.09 1.36
C LEU A 32 2.37 -13.62 1.39
N ARG A 33 1.19 -14.25 1.31
CA ARG A 33 1.09 -15.71 1.36
C ARG A 33 1.49 -16.40 0.07
N THR A 34 1.21 -15.80 -1.10
CA THR A 34 1.47 -16.46 -2.40
C THR A 34 2.72 -16.00 -3.10
N CYS A 35 3.31 -14.87 -2.69
CA CYS A 35 4.51 -14.32 -3.28
C CYS A 35 5.57 -14.10 -2.18
N PRO A 36 6.08 -15.19 -1.56
CA PRO A 36 6.99 -15.08 -0.43
C PRO A 36 8.29 -14.37 -0.80
N GLU A 37 8.70 -14.33 -2.06
CA GLU A 37 9.93 -13.69 -2.55
C GLU A 37 9.78 -12.18 -2.85
N ILE A 38 8.65 -11.55 -2.55
CA ILE A 38 8.53 -10.08 -2.58
C ILE A 38 9.64 -9.47 -1.72
N HIS A 39 10.26 -8.39 -2.19
CA HIS A 39 11.30 -7.69 -1.44
C HIS A 39 10.69 -6.89 -0.28
N ALA A 40 9.75 -6.00 -0.59
CA ALA A 40 9.07 -5.16 0.39
C ALA A 40 7.64 -4.82 -0.04
N VAL A 41 6.76 -4.61 0.95
CA VAL A 41 5.42 -4.03 0.74
C VAL A 41 5.29 -2.75 1.55
N TYR A 42 5.31 -1.61 0.87
CA TYR A 42 5.10 -0.29 1.44
C TYR A 42 3.62 0.01 1.56
N LEU A 43 3.13 0.26 2.78
CA LEU A 43 1.72 0.46 3.06
C LEU A 43 1.44 1.91 3.49
N LEU A 44 0.72 2.68 2.67
CA LEU A 44 0.33 4.04 3.04
C LEU A 44 -0.71 4.01 4.18
N CYS A 45 -0.34 4.63 5.29
CA CYS A 45 -1.08 4.66 6.53
C CYS A 45 -1.35 6.10 6.95
N ARG A 46 -2.63 6.48 6.98
CA ARG A 46 -3.05 7.76 7.55
C ARG A 46 -2.69 7.85 9.03
N PRO A 47 -2.12 8.98 9.49
CA PRO A 47 -1.88 9.23 10.90
C PRO A 47 -3.16 9.06 11.72
N LYS A 48 -3.06 8.45 12.90
CA LYS A 48 -4.15 8.37 13.88
C LYS A 48 -3.58 8.79 15.23
N ARG A 49 -4.27 9.70 15.94
CA ARG A 49 -3.83 10.17 17.26
C ARG A 49 -3.55 8.98 18.19
N GLY A 50 -2.37 8.97 18.80
CA GLY A 50 -1.96 7.97 19.79
C GLY A 50 -1.51 6.62 19.23
N LEU A 51 -1.39 6.44 17.91
CA LEU A 51 -0.93 5.17 17.33
C LEU A 51 -0.02 5.42 16.12
N SER A 52 1.22 4.90 16.19
CA SER A 52 2.13 4.98 15.05
C SER A 52 1.64 4.09 13.88
N PRO A 53 1.99 4.44 12.63
CA PRO A 53 1.69 3.60 11.47
C PRO A 53 2.13 2.15 11.63
N SER A 54 3.33 1.93 12.17
CA SER A 54 3.86 0.59 12.43
C SER A 54 3.05 -0.16 13.48
N ALA A 55 2.66 0.48 14.58
CA ALA A 55 1.79 -0.12 15.59
C ALA A 55 0.43 -0.50 14.99
N ARG A 56 -0.14 0.35 14.11
CA ARG A 56 -1.38 0.05 13.40
C ARG A 56 -1.24 -1.18 12.49
N VAL A 57 -0.10 -1.34 11.83
CA VAL A 57 0.20 -2.52 11.00
C VAL A 57 0.24 -3.78 11.85
N LEU A 58 0.96 -3.74 12.97
CA LEU A 58 1.06 -4.86 13.91
C LEU A 58 -0.30 -5.25 14.51
N GLU A 59 -1.15 -4.29 14.86
CA GLU A 59 -2.48 -4.59 15.39
C GLU A 59 -3.37 -5.28 14.37
N PHE A 60 -3.39 -4.86 13.09
CA PHE A 60 -4.25 -5.53 12.12
C PHE A 60 -3.73 -6.93 11.74
N PHE A 61 -2.43 -7.20 11.88
CA PHE A 61 -1.90 -8.55 11.70
C PHE A 61 -2.42 -9.55 12.74
N LYS A 62 -3.06 -9.11 13.82
CA LYS A 62 -3.75 -9.99 14.79
C LYS A 62 -5.13 -10.45 14.32
N LEU A 63 -5.69 -9.85 13.26
CA LEU A 63 -7.00 -10.24 12.73
C LEU A 63 -7.01 -11.70 12.23
N PRO A 64 -8.15 -12.42 12.28
CA PRO A 64 -8.26 -13.79 11.76
C PRO A 64 -7.82 -13.93 10.30
N LEU A 65 -7.98 -12.87 9.49
CA LEU A 65 -7.52 -12.84 8.10
C LEU A 65 -6.03 -13.24 7.95
N PHE A 66 -5.18 -12.90 8.90
CA PHE A 66 -3.75 -13.17 8.86
C PHE A 66 -3.33 -14.41 9.65
N GLU A 67 -4.28 -15.20 10.17
CA GLU A 67 -4.00 -16.38 10.99
C GLU A 67 -3.07 -17.36 10.29
N LYS A 68 -3.36 -17.66 9.02
CA LYS A 68 -2.55 -18.56 8.20
C LYS A 68 -1.11 -18.08 8.03
N ILE A 69 -0.92 -16.79 7.79
CA ILE A 69 0.42 -16.19 7.69
C ILE A 69 1.14 -16.29 9.04
N ARG A 70 0.46 -16.00 10.15
CA ARG A 70 1.06 -16.10 11.49
C ARG A 70 1.47 -17.53 11.84
N SER A 71 0.72 -18.54 11.40
CA SER A 71 1.00 -19.95 11.70
C SER A 71 2.02 -20.60 10.77
N GLU A 72 2.00 -20.26 9.48
CA GLU A 72 2.79 -20.97 8.45
C GLU A 72 4.04 -20.21 8.01
N CYS A 73 3.99 -18.88 7.94
CA CYS A 73 5.06 -18.06 7.35
C CYS A 73 5.17 -16.66 8.01
N PRO A 74 5.36 -16.55 9.33
CA PRO A 74 5.29 -15.26 10.04
C PRO A 74 6.37 -14.26 9.60
N GLU A 75 7.48 -14.74 9.05
CA GLU A 75 8.60 -13.92 8.56
C GLU A 75 8.21 -12.97 7.43
N VAL A 76 7.23 -13.32 6.59
CA VAL A 76 6.81 -12.45 5.48
C VAL A 76 6.18 -11.14 5.99
N MET A 77 5.64 -11.12 7.22
CA MET A 77 5.09 -9.90 7.81
C MET A 77 6.16 -8.83 8.04
N LYS A 78 7.44 -9.21 8.22
CA LYS A 78 8.56 -8.27 8.38
C LYS A 78 8.84 -7.48 7.09
N LYS A 79 8.33 -7.94 5.95
CA LYS A 79 8.46 -7.27 4.65
C LYS A 79 7.50 -6.10 4.49
N VAL A 80 6.54 -5.93 5.41
CA VAL A 80 5.58 -4.84 5.38
C VAL A 80 6.12 -3.61 6.11
N ILE A 81 6.27 -2.52 5.37
CA ILE A 81 6.80 -1.25 5.85
C ILE A 81 5.67 -0.23 5.87
N ALA A 82 5.30 0.24 7.06
CA ALA A 82 4.31 1.29 7.21
C ALA A 82 4.88 2.63 6.73
N VAL A 83 4.20 3.28 5.80
CA VAL A 83 4.53 4.62 5.31
C VAL A 83 3.49 5.59 5.84
N GLU A 84 3.90 6.57 6.63
CA GLU A 84 2.99 7.62 7.07
C GLU A 84 2.63 8.55 5.90
N GLY A 85 1.33 8.78 5.69
CA GLY A 85 0.87 9.72 4.67
C GLY A 85 -0.64 9.71 4.46
N ASP A 86 -1.14 10.68 3.68
CA ASP A 86 -2.55 10.93 3.41
C ASP A 86 -2.75 11.38 1.95
N LEU A 87 -3.74 10.78 1.26
CA LEU A 87 -4.08 11.07 -0.13
C LEU A 87 -4.54 12.52 -0.36
N THR A 88 -4.97 13.20 0.70
CA THR A 88 -5.45 14.60 0.64
C THR A 88 -4.31 15.62 0.72
N LYS A 89 -3.08 15.18 1.04
CA LYS A 89 -1.92 16.07 1.22
C LYS A 89 -1.02 16.09 0.00
N GLU A 90 -0.38 17.22 -0.25
CA GLU A 90 0.70 17.35 -1.22
C GLU A 90 1.80 16.31 -0.96
N ASP A 91 2.34 15.71 -2.03
CA ASP A 91 3.29 14.59 -1.96
C ASP A 91 2.83 13.44 -1.03
N LEU A 92 1.51 13.28 -0.89
CA LEU A 92 0.85 12.34 0.02
C LEU A 92 1.22 12.59 1.50
N GLY A 93 1.80 13.74 1.85
CA GLY A 93 2.31 14.02 3.19
C GLY A 93 3.42 13.08 3.64
N ILE A 94 4.09 12.40 2.71
CA ILE A 94 5.21 11.50 2.98
C ILE A 94 6.47 12.34 3.15
N VAL A 95 7.29 12.02 4.15
CA VAL A 95 8.58 12.70 4.36
C VAL A 95 9.57 12.39 3.25
N GLU A 96 10.45 13.35 2.94
CA GLU A 96 11.34 13.34 1.77
C GLU A 96 12.15 12.04 1.62
N ASP A 97 12.80 11.59 2.68
CA ASP A 97 13.66 10.41 2.63
C ASP A 97 12.89 9.13 2.32
N VAL A 98 11.67 9.00 2.87
CA VAL A 98 10.78 7.87 2.59
C VAL A 98 10.27 7.96 1.16
N ARG A 99 9.94 9.17 0.68
CA ARG A 99 9.52 9.39 -0.71
C ARG A 99 10.60 8.96 -1.71
N ARG A 100 11.85 9.37 -1.51
CA ARG A 100 12.99 8.96 -2.35
C ARG A 100 13.23 7.46 -2.35
N ARG A 101 12.99 6.81 -1.21
CA ARG A 101 13.05 5.36 -1.11
C ARG A 101 11.96 4.69 -1.95
N LEU A 102 10.73 5.21 -1.91
CA LEU A 102 9.65 4.70 -2.76
C LEU A 102 9.99 4.88 -4.24
N GLU A 103 10.48 6.05 -4.62
CA GLU A 103 10.89 6.37 -6.01
C GLU A 103 11.99 5.43 -6.54
N SER A 104 12.93 4.99 -5.69
CA SER A 104 14.06 4.15 -6.09
C SER A 104 13.81 2.64 -6.01
N GLU A 105 12.85 2.20 -5.21
CA GLU A 105 12.62 0.77 -4.94
C GLU A 105 11.33 0.21 -5.55
N VAL A 106 10.26 1.00 -5.61
CA VAL A 106 8.92 0.49 -5.98
C VAL A 106 8.85 0.20 -7.47
N SER A 107 8.40 -1.01 -7.81
CA SER A 107 8.11 -1.43 -9.18
C SER A 107 6.63 -1.70 -9.45
N VAL A 108 5.83 -1.86 -8.40
CA VAL A 108 4.39 -2.09 -8.51
C VAL A 108 3.64 -1.13 -7.59
N LEU A 109 2.73 -0.34 -8.16
CA LEU A 109 1.86 0.55 -7.40
C LEU A 109 0.41 0.07 -7.46
N ILE A 110 -0.22 -0.06 -6.30
CA ILE A 110 -1.63 -0.42 -6.17
C ILE A 110 -2.37 0.65 -5.37
N ASN A 111 -3.10 1.51 -6.07
CA ASN A 111 -3.97 2.52 -5.50
C ASN A 111 -5.36 1.94 -5.20
N SER A 112 -5.55 1.45 -3.97
CA SER A 112 -6.85 1.00 -3.46
C SER A 112 -7.46 2.00 -2.46
N GLY A 113 -6.84 3.17 -2.30
CA GLY A 113 -7.33 4.22 -1.41
C GLY A 113 -8.44 5.04 -2.04
N ALA A 114 -9.67 4.85 -1.55
CA ALA A 114 -10.82 5.67 -1.91
C ALA A 114 -11.69 5.92 -0.66
N SER A 115 -12.36 7.07 -0.62
CA SER A 115 -13.40 7.36 0.35
C SER A 115 -14.68 6.76 -0.18
N VAL A 116 -15.22 5.78 0.55
CA VAL A 116 -16.52 5.14 0.27
C VAL A 116 -17.67 5.83 1.00
N ARG A 117 -17.45 7.04 1.54
CA ARG A 117 -18.49 7.81 2.22
C ARG A 117 -19.45 8.37 1.18
N LEU A 118 -20.60 7.71 1.01
CA LEU A 118 -21.65 8.10 0.07
C LEU A 118 -22.28 9.46 0.40
N GLU A 119 -22.21 9.89 1.66
CA GLU A 119 -22.76 11.15 2.15
C GLU A 119 -21.76 12.31 2.11
N ALA A 120 -20.54 12.09 1.60
CA ALA A 120 -19.55 13.15 1.49
C ALA A 120 -20.01 14.22 0.48
N ASP A 121 -19.77 15.50 0.80
CA ASP A 121 -19.97 16.56 -0.18
C ASP A 121 -19.07 16.38 -1.41
N LEU A 122 -19.48 16.97 -2.54
CA LEU A 122 -18.78 16.83 -3.82
C LEU A 122 -17.30 17.24 -3.70
N LYS A 123 -17.00 18.31 -2.96
CA LYS A 123 -15.63 18.81 -2.79
C LYS A 123 -14.75 17.78 -2.10
N THR A 124 -15.26 17.15 -1.04
CA THR A 124 -14.58 16.10 -0.27
C THR A 124 -14.41 14.84 -1.11
N ALA A 125 -15.44 14.45 -1.88
CA ALA A 125 -15.37 13.31 -2.78
C ALA A 125 -14.33 13.50 -3.89
N VAL A 126 -14.29 14.69 -4.50
CA VAL A 126 -13.31 15.06 -5.54
C VAL A 126 -11.90 15.06 -4.97
N ASP A 127 -11.67 15.73 -3.83
CA ASP A 127 -10.32 15.80 -3.26
C ASP A 127 -9.77 14.42 -2.87
N HIS A 128 -10.61 13.55 -2.31
CA HIS A 128 -10.15 12.23 -1.89
C HIS A 128 -9.99 11.25 -3.05
N ASN A 129 -10.94 11.20 -3.99
CA ASN A 129 -10.97 10.14 -5.00
C ASN A 129 -10.36 10.55 -6.34
N THR A 130 -10.49 11.82 -6.72
CA THR A 130 -9.92 12.34 -7.97
C THR A 130 -8.54 12.95 -7.72
N THR A 131 -8.46 13.99 -6.89
CA THR A 131 -7.21 14.69 -6.62
C THR A 131 -6.23 13.77 -5.87
N GLY A 132 -6.71 12.95 -4.94
CA GLY A 132 -5.90 11.94 -4.28
C GLY A 132 -5.27 10.94 -5.25
N THR A 133 -6.03 10.45 -6.23
CA THR A 133 -5.50 9.58 -7.29
C THR A 133 -4.44 10.30 -8.13
N LEU A 134 -4.68 11.56 -8.51
CA LEU A 134 -3.67 12.36 -9.24
C LEU A 134 -2.37 12.49 -8.45
N ARG A 135 -2.43 12.75 -7.14
CA ARG A 135 -1.23 12.85 -6.28
C ARG A 135 -0.45 11.53 -6.22
N VAL A 136 -1.16 10.39 -6.19
CA VAL A 136 -0.53 9.06 -6.24
C VAL A 136 0.15 8.83 -7.60
N LEU A 137 -0.49 9.20 -8.70
CA LEU A 137 0.09 9.10 -10.04
C LEU A 137 1.31 10.03 -10.20
N ASN A 138 1.28 11.23 -9.63
CA ASN A 138 2.43 12.15 -9.65
C ASN A 138 3.65 11.59 -8.88
N LEU A 139 3.43 10.77 -7.84
CA LEU A 139 4.52 10.03 -7.20
C LEU A 139 4.99 8.86 -8.10
N ALA A 140 4.04 8.16 -8.74
CA ALA A 140 4.32 7.04 -9.62
C ALA A 140 5.24 7.43 -10.80
N THR A 141 5.03 8.61 -11.41
CA THR A 141 5.87 9.08 -12.53
C THR A 141 7.33 9.30 -12.14
N LYS A 142 7.64 9.40 -10.85
CA LYS A 142 9.00 9.54 -10.31
C LYS A 142 9.65 8.20 -9.94
N MET A 143 8.89 7.09 -9.98
CA MET A 143 9.39 5.75 -9.64
C MET A 143 10.18 5.14 -10.79
N ILE A 144 11.50 5.04 -10.63
CA ILE A 144 12.43 4.63 -11.71
C ILE A 144 12.33 3.14 -12.08
N LYS A 145 11.76 2.31 -11.22
CA LYS A 145 11.57 0.87 -11.42
C LYS A 145 10.13 0.50 -11.75
N LEU A 146 9.24 1.48 -11.91
CA LEU A 146 7.81 1.23 -12.07
C LEU A 146 7.51 0.44 -13.33
N GLU A 147 6.94 -0.75 -13.16
CA GLU A 147 6.49 -1.61 -14.25
C GLU A 147 4.97 -1.56 -14.40
N VAL A 148 4.23 -1.46 -13.29
CA VAL A 148 2.76 -1.54 -13.30
C VAL A 148 2.13 -0.61 -12.26
N THR A 149 1.04 0.06 -12.67
CA THR A 149 0.14 0.79 -11.79
C THR A 149 -1.28 0.23 -11.89
N PHE A 150 -1.91 -0.08 -10.76
CA PHE A 150 -3.34 -0.34 -10.67
C PHE A 150 -4.00 0.76 -9.86
N SER A 151 -5.06 1.37 -10.40
CA SER A 151 -5.85 2.36 -9.66
C SER A 151 -7.32 2.08 -9.84
N LYS A 152 -8.04 2.00 -8.72
CA LYS A 152 -9.50 1.95 -8.74
C LYS A 152 -10.03 3.38 -8.92
N SER A 153 -10.62 3.66 -10.08
CA SER A 153 -11.46 4.86 -10.33
C SER A 153 -12.89 4.61 -9.89
#